data_AF-A0A3Q0CGR3-F1
#
_entry.id   AF-A0A3Q0CGR3-F1
#
_cell.length_a   1.000
_cell.length_b   1.000
_cell.length_c   1.000
_cell.angle_alpha   90.00
_cell.angle_beta   90.00
_cell.angle_gamma   90.00
#
_symmetry.space_group_name_H-M   'P 1'
#
loop_
_entity.id
_entity.type
_entity.pdbx_description
1 polymer ?
#
loop_
_entity_poly.entity_id
_entity_poly.type
_entity_poly.pdbx_seq_one_letter_code
_entity_poly.pdbx_strand_id
1 'polypeptide(L)'
;MILWLKGVIFNVTTVDLKRKPADLQNLAPGTNPPFMTFDGEVKTDVNKIEEFLEEKLVPPRYPKLGTQHPESNSAGNDVFAKFSAFIKNTKKDANEIYEKSLLRALKKLDSYLNSPLPDEIDAYSTED
;
A
#
# COMPACT_ATOMS: atom_id res chain seq x y z
N MET A 1 -6.01 5.06 -1.49
CA MET A 1 -6.02 4.92 -2.96
C MET A 1 -7.08 3.93 -3.43
N ILE A 2 -7.20 2.74 -2.81
CA ILE A 2 -8.16 1.69 -3.20
C ILE A 2 -9.59 2.20 -3.45
N LEU A 3 -10.20 2.91 -2.50
CA LEU A 3 -11.57 3.45 -2.67
C LEU A 3 -11.74 4.32 -3.92
N TRP A 4 -10.71 5.10 -4.26
CA TRP A 4 -10.70 5.92 -5.47
C TRP A 4 -10.64 5.06 -6.73
N LEU A 5 -9.74 4.07 -6.77
CA LEU A 5 -9.61 3.14 -7.90
C LEU A 5 -10.84 2.26 -8.09
N LYS A 6 -11.55 1.93 -7.00
CA LYS A 6 -12.84 1.22 -7.06
C LYS A 6 -13.96 2.07 -7.67
N GLY A 7 -13.83 3.40 -7.71
CA GLY A 7 -14.89 4.29 -8.19
C GLY A 7 -16.15 4.29 -7.33
N VAL A 8 -16.04 3.89 -6.06
CA VAL A 8 -17.16 3.94 -5.11
C VAL A 8 -17.33 5.36 -4.58
N ILE A 9 -18.54 5.72 -4.13
CA ILE A 9 -18.75 6.97 -3.39
C ILE A 9 -18.27 6.75 -1.96
N PHE A 10 -17.41 7.63 -1.45
CA PHE A 10 -16.89 7.56 -0.09
C PHE A 10 -16.57 8.97 0.45
N ASN A 11 -16.45 9.06 1.77
CA ASN A 11 -15.98 10.26 2.47
C ASN A 11 -14.63 9.99 3.13
N VAL A 12 -13.79 11.02 3.22
CA VAL A 12 -12.53 10.99 3.99
C VAL A 12 -12.65 11.97 5.14
N THR A 13 -12.49 11.47 6.36
CA THR A 13 -12.47 12.29 7.57
C THR A 13 -11.06 12.26 8.16
N THR A 14 -10.46 13.44 8.35
CA THR A 14 -9.17 13.56 9.01
C THR A 14 -9.36 13.54 10.53
N VAL A 15 -8.42 12.89 11.24
CA VAL A 15 -8.48 12.74 12.70
C VAL A 15 -7.31 13.48 13.33
N ASP A 16 -7.63 14.46 14.20
CA ASP A 16 -6.62 15.09 15.05
C ASP A 16 -6.29 14.17 16.23
N LEU A 17 -5.11 13.52 16.17
CA LEU A 17 -4.62 12.61 17.21
C LEU A 17 -4.34 13.29 18.55
N LYS A 18 -4.17 14.62 18.59
CA LYS A 18 -3.96 15.38 19.83
C LYS A 18 -5.27 15.71 20.51
N ARG A 19 -6.29 16.09 19.73
CA ARG A 19 -7.60 16.52 20.27
C ARG A 19 -8.60 15.38 20.44
N LYS A 20 -8.43 14.26 19.72
CA LYS A 20 -9.27 13.04 19.77
C LYS A 20 -10.77 13.35 19.97
N PRO A 21 -11.47 13.87 18.93
CA PRO A 21 -12.87 14.26 19.03
C PRO A 21 -13.73 13.13 19.61
N ALA A 22 -14.71 13.47 20.45
CA ALA A 22 -15.55 12.49 21.16
C ALA A 22 -16.29 11.55 20.19
N ASP A 23 -16.75 12.07 19.05
CA ASP A 23 -17.46 11.27 18.04
C ASP A 23 -16.61 10.14 17.48
N LEU A 24 -15.29 10.35 17.36
CA LEU A 24 -14.34 9.33 16.91
C LEU A 24 -14.07 8.27 17.98
N GLN A 25 -14.08 8.66 19.27
CA GLN A 25 -14.00 7.68 20.36
C GLN A 25 -15.24 6.78 20.39
N ASN A 26 -16.42 7.34 20.13
CA ASN A 26 -17.65 6.57 20.06
C ASN A 26 -17.68 5.65 18.84
N LEU A 27 -17.15 6.11 17.70
CA LEU A 27 -17.12 5.35 16.47
C LEU A 27 -16.14 4.18 16.54
N ALA A 28 -14.89 4.42 16.96
CA ALA A 28 -13.85 3.39 17.03
C ALA A 28 -13.01 3.54 18.32
N PRO A 29 -13.53 3.10 19.47
CA PRO A 29 -12.87 3.28 20.76
C PRO A 29 -11.47 2.65 20.75
N GLY A 30 -10.45 3.41 21.15
CA GLY A 30 -9.07 2.91 21.25
C GLY A 30 -8.38 2.57 19.92
N THR A 31 -9.02 2.83 18.78
CA THR A 31 -8.43 2.55 17.46
C THR A 31 -7.61 3.72 16.96
N ASN A 32 -6.35 3.46 16.60
CA ASN A 32 -5.55 4.45 15.88
C ASN A 32 -5.93 4.43 14.39
N PRO A 33 -6.06 5.60 13.74
CA PRO A 33 -6.14 5.69 12.29
C PRO A 33 -4.94 4.98 11.61
N PRO A 34 -5.13 4.37 10.43
CA PRO A 34 -6.36 4.36 9.64
C PRO A 34 -7.35 3.29 10.11
N PHE A 35 -8.64 3.62 10.01
CA PHE A 35 -9.76 2.68 10.10
C PHE A 35 -10.86 3.13 9.13
N MET A 36 -11.83 2.25 8.87
CA MET A 36 -12.93 2.52 7.95
C MET A 36 -14.25 2.09 8.59
N THR A 37 -15.34 2.76 8.24
CA THR A 37 -16.70 2.30 8.54
C THR A 37 -17.41 1.91 7.25
N PHE A 38 -18.02 0.74 7.24
CA PHE A 38 -18.80 0.25 6.10
C PHE A 38 -20.14 -0.27 6.64
N ASP A 39 -21.25 0.29 6.16
CA ASP A 39 -22.61 0.00 6.66
C ASP A 39 -22.75 0.06 8.20
N GLY A 40 -22.03 1.01 8.82
CA GLY A 40 -22.02 1.21 10.27
C GLY A 40 -21.04 0.31 11.03
N GLU A 41 -20.44 -0.70 10.39
CA GLU A 41 -19.41 -1.54 11.01
C GLU A 41 -18.01 -0.94 10.87
N VAL A 42 -17.28 -0.89 11.99
CA VAL A 42 -15.88 -0.47 11.99
C VAL A 42 -14.98 -1.62 11.54
N LYS A 43 -14.12 -1.33 10.57
CA LYS A 43 -13.02 -2.20 10.15
C LYS A 43 -11.71 -1.51 10.51
N THR A 44 -10.82 -2.26 11.15
CA THR A 44 -9.48 -1.83 11.56
C THR A 44 -8.44 -2.73 10.89
N ASP A 45 -7.15 -2.36 10.95
CA ASP A 45 -6.05 -3.03 10.24
C ASP A 45 -6.10 -2.75 8.73
N VAL A 46 -5.04 -2.13 8.21
CA VAL A 46 -4.98 -1.66 6.81
C VAL A 46 -5.09 -2.83 5.83
N ASN A 47 -4.45 -3.97 6.13
CA ASN A 47 -4.45 -5.13 5.23
C ASN A 47 -5.84 -5.78 5.21
N LYS A 48 -6.50 -5.91 6.38
CA LYS A 48 -7.86 -6.45 6.45
C LYS A 48 -8.88 -5.54 5.79
N ILE A 49 -8.71 -4.23 5.87
CA ILE A 49 -9.54 -3.25 5.15
C ILE A 49 -9.38 -3.42 3.65
N GLU A 50 -8.15 -3.58 3.16
CA GLU A 50 -7.87 -3.85 1.74
C GLU A 50 -8.53 -5.15 1.26
N GLU A 51 -8.33 -6.25 1.97
CA GLU A 51 -8.94 -7.55 1.67
C GLU A 51 -10.47 -7.45 1.62
N PHE A 52 -11.07 -6.83 2.64
CA PHE A 52 -12.52 -6.62 2.71
C PHE A 52 -13.06 -5.79 1.54
N LEU A 53 -12.36 -4.72 1.15
CA LEU A 53 -12.78 -3.88 0.03
C LEU A 53 -12.70 -4.62 -1.30
N GLU A 54 -11.68 -5.46 -1.50
CA GLU A 54 -11.54 -6.26 -2.72
C GLU A 54 -12.62 -7.34 -2.82
N GLU A 55 -12.99 -7.97 -1.69
CA GLU A 55 -14.08 -8.97 -1.63
C GLU A 55 -15.47 -8.35 -1.79
N LYS A 56 -15.71 -7.17 -1.19
CA LYS A 56 -17.04 -6.55 -1.16
C LYS A 56 -17.37 -5.74 -2.42
N LEU A 57 -16.38 -5.06 -2.98
CA LEU A 57 -16.54 -4.18 -4.15
C LEU A 57 -16.08 -4.90 -5.42
N VAL A 58 -16.96 -5.72 -5.99
CA VAL A 58 -16.65 -6.65 -7.09
C VAL A 58 -17.35 -6.30 -8.43
N PRO A 59 -16.90 -6.89 -9.56
CA PRO A 59 -17.59 -6.78 -10.84
C PRO A 59 -19.03 -7.33 -10.80
N PRO A 60 -19.92 -6.87 -11.70
CA PRO A 60 -19.68 -5.91 -12.79
C PRO A 60 -19.68 -4.45 -12.33
N ARG A 61 -19.99 -4.17 -11.05
CA ARG A 61 -20.19 -2.81 -10.55
C ARG A 61 -18.88 -2.08 -10.24
N TYR A 62 -17.87 -2.79 -9.76
CA TYR A 62 -16.57 -2.23 -9.39
C TYR A 62 -15.44 -3.07 -9.99
N PRO A 63 -14.31 -2.46 -10.41
CA PRO A 63 -13.19 -3.20 -10.99
C PRO A 63 -12.49 -4.08 -9.94
N LYS A 64 -11.95 -5.22 -10.39
CA LYS A 64 -10.99 -6.01 -9.59
C LYS A 64 -9.66 -5.26 -9.55
N LEU A 65 -9.05 -5.12 -8.37
CA LEU A 65 -7.77 -4.41 -8.19
C LEU A 65 -6.63 -5.34 -7.78
N GLY A 66 -6.91 -6.57 -7.37
CA GLY A 66 -5.88 -7.57 -7.07
C GLY A 66 -4.94 -7.79 -8.26
N THR A 67 -3.65 -7.96 -7.97
CA THR A 67 -2.63 -8.16 -9.01
C THR A 67 -2.82 -9.47 -9.76
N GLN A 68 -2.34 -9.50 -11.00
CA GLN A 68 -2.31 -10.72 -11.81
C GLN A 68 -1.07 -11.56 -11.52
N HIS A 69 0.07 -10.90 -11.27
CA HIS A 69 1.33 -11.56 -10.93
C HIS A 69 1.59 -11.50 -9.43
N PRO A 70 1.79 -12.65 -8.75
CA PRO A 70 2.13 -12.68 -7.33
C PRO A 70 3.38 -11.88 -6.98
N GLU A 71 4.37 -11.84 -7.87
CA GLU A 71 5.63 -11.10 -7.70
C GLU A 71 5.38 -9.61 -7.50
N SER A 72 4.36 -9.05 -8.16
CA SER A 72 3.96 -7.63 -8.02
C SER A 72 3.62 -7.25 -6.58
N ASN A 73 3.06 -8.17 -5.79
CA ASN A 73 2.72 -7.90 -4.39
C ASN A 73 3.94 -7.82 -3.48
N SER A 74 5.06 -8.39 -3.90
CA SER A 74 6.29 -8.50 -3.09
C SER A 74 7.41 -7.60 -3.58
N ALA A 75 7.34 -7.11 -4.82
CA ALA A 75 8.33 -6.20 -5.39
C ALA A 75 8.44 -4.92 -4.56
N GLY A 76 9.63 -4.67 -4.00
CA GLY A 76 9.91 -3.48 -3.19
C GLY A 76 9.34 -3.49 -1.76
N ASN A 77 8.81 -4.61 -1.27
CA ASN A 77 8.19 -4.69 0.06
C ASN A 77 9.14 -4.37 1.23
N ASP A 78 10.45 -4.49 1.04
CA ASP A 78 11.47 -4.21 2.04
C ASP A 78 12.03 -2.77 1.97
N VAL A 79 11.74 -2.01 0.91
CA VAL A 79 12.27 -0.66 0.67
C VAL A 79 11.97 0.28 1.83
N PHE A 80 10.72 0.30 2.32
CA PHE A 80 10.32 1.18 3.41
C PHE A 80 11.04 0.86 4.73
N ALA A 81 11.25 -0.43 5.01
CA ALA A 81 11.98 -0.86 6.20
C ALA A 81 13.47 -0.48 6.10
N LYS A 82 14.11 -0.64 4.94
CA LYS A 82 15.50 -0.21 4.72
C LYS A 82 15.65 1.30 4.81
N PHE A 83 14.73 2.06 4.22
CA PHE A 83 14.71 3.52 4.34
C PHE A 83 14.54 3.96 5.80
N SER A 84 13.61 3.33 6.53
CA SER A 84 13.39 3.62 7.95
C SER A 84 14.65 3.40 8.79
N ALA A 85 15.40 2.33 8.53
CA ALA A 85 16.67 2.07 9.20
C ALA A 85 17.73 3.11 8.85
N PHE A 86 17.83 3.50 7.59
CA PHE A 86 18.75 4.54 7.11
C PHE A 86 18.47 5.91 7.74
N ILE A 87 17.23 6.40 7.66
CA ILE A 87 16.91 7.76 8.11
C ILE A 87 16.91 7.92 9.64
N LYS A 88 16.63 6.84 10.38
CA LYS A 88 16.68 6.83 11.86
C LYS A 88 18.08 6.55 12.40
N ASN A 89 19.05 6.24 11.55
CA ASN A 89 20.42 5.98 11.98
C ASN A 89 21.04 7.25 12.59
N THR A 90 21.57 7.12 13.80
CA THR A 90 22.29 8.20 14.49
C THR A 90 23.81 8.03 14.45
N LYS A 91 24.29 6.90 13.92
CA LYS A 91 25.71 6.51 13.95
C LYS A 91 26.37 6.70 12.58
N LYS A 92 27.35 7.61 12.48
CA LYS A 92 27.98 7.98 11.21
C LYS A 92 28.74 6.82 10.55
N ASP A 93 29.38 5.98 11.34
CA ASP A 93 30.11 4.77 10.90
C ASP A 93 29.20 3.70 10.30
N ALA A 94 27.93 3.62 10.74
CA ALA A 94 26.94 2.71 10.18
C ALA A 94 26.20 3.26 8.94
N ASN A 95 26.40 4.55 8.59
CA ASN A 95 25.61 5.21 7.55
C ASN A 95 25.76 4.53 6.18
N GLU A 96 27.01 4.23 5.79
CA GLU A 96 27.30 3.59 4.51
C GLU A 96 26.64 2.21 4.40
N ILE A 97 26.53 1.46 5.51
CA ILE A 97 25.89 0.14 5.54
C ILE A 97 24.40 0.27 5.27
N TYR A 98 23.71 1.19 5.96
CA TYR A 98 22.27 1.38 5.77
C TYR A 98 21.94 1.96 4.41
N GLU A 99 22.75 2.90 3.91
CA GLU A 99 22.60 3.48 2.57
C GLU A 99 22.74 2.41 1.49
N LYS A 100 23.80 1.61 1.54
CA LYS A 100 23.99 0.48 0.61
C LYS A 100 22.86 -0.53 0.70
N SER A 101 22.33 -0.80 1.89
CA SER A 101 21.17 -1.69 2.05
C SER A 101 19.91 -1.13 1.41
N LEU A 102 19.66 0.18 1.49
CA LEU A 102 18.53 0.84 0.82
C LEU A 102 18.70 0.81 -0.70
N LEU A 103 19.87 1.19 -1.21
CA LEU A 103 20.18 1.17 -2.64
C LEU A 103 20.02 -0.23 -3.25
N ARG A 104 20.38 -1.29 -2.51
CA ARG A 104 20.16 -2.67 -2.95
C ARG A 104 18.67 -3.03 -3.06
N ALA A 105 17.84 -2.59 -2.11
CA ALA A 105 16.39 -2.82 -2.17
C ALA A 105 15.75 -2.06 -3.34
N LEU A 106 16.16 -0.80 -3.56
CA LEU A 106 15.73 0.00 -4.70
C LEU A 106 16.15 -0.64 -6.03
N LYS A 107 17.38 -1.12 -6.14
CA LYS A 107 17.86 -1.81 -7.35
C LYS A 107 17.05 -3.08 -7.64
N LYS A 108 16.63 -3.82 -6.61
CA LYS A 108 15.77 -5.00 -6.79
C LYS A 108 14.39 -4.62 -7.34
N LEU A 109 13.80 -3.54 -6.83
CA LEU A 109 12.55 -2.99 -7.36
C LEU A 109 12.71 -2.50 -8.81
N ASP A 110 13.78 -1.74 -9.08
CA ASP A 110 14.12 -1.27 -10.43
C ASP A 110 14.29 -2.42 -11.42
N SER A 111 14.94 -3.51 -11.00
CA SER A 111 15.08 -4.70 -11.84
C SER A 111 13.73 -5.33 -12.17
N TYR A 112 12.80 -5.35 -11.22
CA TYR A 112 11.43 -5.84 -11.46
C TYR A 112 10.66 -4.93 -12.43
N LEU A 113 10.76 -3.60 -12.27
CA LEU A 113 10.07 -2.63 -13.12
C LEU A 113 10.59 -2.59 -14.57
N ASN A 114 11.87 -2.89 -14.78
CA ASN A 114 12.49 -2.91 -16.10
C ASN A 114 12.48 -4.29 -16.77
N SER A 115 11.93 -5.33 -16.10
CA SER A 115 11.81 -6.66 -16.68
C SER A 115 10.40 -6.85 -17.25
N PRO A 116 10.26 -7.28 -18.51
CA PRO A 116 8.93 -7.51 -19.09
C PRO A 116 8.18 -8.60 -18.31
N LEU A 117 6.89 -8.40 -18.12
CA LEU A 117 6.01 -9.42 -17.52
C LEU A 117 5.72 -10.56 -18.53
N PRO A 118 5.34 -11.77 -18.08
CA PRO A 118 5.15 -12.92 -18.97
C PRO A 118 4.13 -12.73 -20.10
N ASP A 119 3.12 -11.89 -19.87
CA ASP A 119 2.05 -11.54 -20.79
C ASP A 119 2.23 -10.15 -21.42
N GLU A 120 3.37 -9.49 -21.18
CA GLU A 120 3.68 -8.21 -21.79
C GLU A 120 3.94 -8.40 -23.28
N ILE A 121 3.16 -7.70 -24.11
CA ILE A 121 3.32 -7.69 -25.56
C ILE A 121 3.91 -6.33 -25.94
N ASP A 122 5.06 -6.34 -26.58
CA ASP A 122 5.59 -5.13 -27.20
C ASP A 122 4.76 -4.83 -28.46
N ALA A 123 3.86 -3.85 -28.32
CA ALA A 123 2.96 -3.40 -29.39
C ALA A 123 3.70 -2.80 -30.61
N TYR A 124 5.01 -2.57 -30.49
CA TYR A 124 5.88 -2.08 -31.56
C TYR A 124 6.93 -3.11 -31.99
N SER A 125 6.91 -4.33 -31.43
CA SER A 125 7.78 -5.40 -31.90
C SER A 125 7.46 -5.71 -33.36
N THR A 126 8.49 -5.70 -34.19
CA THR A 126 8.40 -6.06 -35.62
C THR A 126 8.69 -7.55 -35.86
N GLU A 127 8.86 -8.34 -34.79
CA GLU A 127 9.15 -9.78 -34.87
C GLU A 127 7.87 -10.57 -34.57
N ASP A 128 7.43 -11.38 -35.56
CA ASP A 128 6.36 -12.40 -35.48
C ASP A 128 6.89 -13.74 -34.90
#